data_AF-A0A2X3Y0U2-F1
#
_entry.id   AF-A0A2X3Y0U2-F1
#
_cell.length_a   1.000
_cell.length_b   1.000
_cell.length_c   1.000
_cell.angle_alpha   90.00
_cell.angle_beta   90.00
_cell.angle_gamma   90.00
#
_symmetry.space_group_name_H-M   'P 1'
#
loop_
_entity.id
_entity.type
_entity.pdbx_description
1 polymer ?
#
loop_
_entity_poly.entity_id
_entity_poly.type
_entity_poly.pdbx_seq_one_letter_code
_entity_poly.pdbx_strand_id
1 'polypeptide(L)'
;MSGKLIKSKERVQKHGEVFTPPWIVNLMLDQVKKQTDDIYATFLEPAAGEGAFLTAILERKLESVTKQYDRRYWKTKSLFALASIYGIELLEDNLYYARQNLLNTFITFHESYNHSIGKSTNLYKAAHFIIQKNIVWGNTLMRLRPDGKLIMFSEWKRVKGYPSQVERVPFTYSSLFEEESDDGQPDLFEIEGQLNLFEDEHVGEAKKYKIVDILHVFKEEIE
;
A
#
# COMPACT_ATOMS: atom_id res chain seq x y z
N MET A 1 -8.02 -26.48 -4.80
CA MET A 1 -7.45 -26.71 -6.14
C MET A 1 -6.04 -26.16 -6.16
N SER A 2 -5.05 -26.94 -6.59
CA SER A 2 -3.67 -26.46 -6.73
C SER A 2 -3.60 -25.56 -7.97
N GLY A 3 -3.55 -24.25 -7.77
CA GLY A 3 -3.34 -23.29 -8.85
C GLY A 3 -1.95 -23.46 -9.49
N LYS A 4 -1.82 -23.07 -10.75
CA LYS A 4 -0.53 -23.09 -11.46
C LYS A 4 0.44 -22.14 -10.75
N LEU A 5 1.55 -22.67 -10.22
CA LEU A 5 2.52 -21.89 -9.41
C LEU A 5 3.50 -21.04 -10.25
N ILE A 6 3.52 -21.22 -11.56
CA ILE A 6 4.37 -20.47 -12.48
C ILE A 6 3.59 -20.16 -13.78
N LYS A 7 3.76 -18.97 -14.36
CA LYS A 7 3.18 -18.68 -15.69
C LYS A 7 3.90 -19.48 -16.78
N SER A 8 5.23 -19.38 -16.83
CA SER A 8 6.09 -20.11 -17.77
C SER A 8 7.49 -20.36 -17.19
N LYS A 9 8.21 -21.35 -17.72
CA LYS A 9 9.62 -21.61 -17.33
C LYS A 9 10.54 -20.44 -17.69
N GLU A 10 10.27 -19.76 -18.81
CA GLU A 10 11.04 -18.61 -19.26
C GLU A 10 10.98 -17.46 -18.25
N ARG A 11 9.79 -17.14 -17.72
CA ARG A 11 9.62 -16.08 -16.72
C ARG A 11 10.29 -16.42 -15.39
N VAL A 12 10.28 -17.69 -14.99
CA VAL A 12 11.06 -18.18 -13.84
C VAL A 12 12.55 -17.93 -14.06
N GLN A 13 13.08 -18.34 -15.22
CA GLN A 13 14.51 -18.22 -15.51
C GLN A 13 14.98 -16.76 -15.64
N LYS A 14 14.18 -15.90 -16.28
CA LYS A 14 14.55 -14.53 -16.59
C LYS A 14 14.25 -13.54 -15.47
N HIS A 15 13.18 -13.78 -14.70
CA HIS A 15 12.64 -12.83 -13.73
C HIS A 15 12.43 -13.40 -12.33
N GLY A 16 12.64 -14.71 -12.12
CA GLY A 16 12.35 -15.36 -10.84
C GLY A 16 10.86 -15.40 -10.50
N GLU A 17 9.96 -15.23 -11.48
CA GLU A 17 8.53 -15.16 -11.23
C GLU A 17 7.96 -16.51 -10.77
N VAL A 18 7.46 -16.53 -9.54
CA VAL A 18 6.72 -17.65 -8.94
C VAL A 18 5.51 -17.12 -8.20
N PHE A 19 4.45 -17.91 -8.14
CA PHE A 19 3.25 -17.56 -7.38
C PHE A 19 3.26 -18.21 -6.00
N THR A 20 3.14 -17.38 -4.98
CA THR A 20 3.00 -17.83 -3.61
C THR A 20 1.61 -18.45 -3.39
N PRO A 21 1.51 -19.72 -2.97
CA PRO A 21 0.23 -20.34 -2.69
C PRO A 21 -0.53 -19.60 -1.57
N PRO A 22 -1.88 -19.53 -1.61
CA PRO A 22 -2.66 -18.84 -0.57
C PRO A 22 -2.40 -19.34 0.86
N TRP A 23 -2.09 -20.63 1.04
CA TRP A 23 -1.79 -21.17 2.36
C TRP A 23 -0.44 -20.69 2.90
N ILE A 24 0.57 -20.47 2.04
CA ILE A 24 1.85 -19.87 2.44
C ILE A 24 1.65 -18.39 2.80
N VAL A 25 0.88 -17.66 1.98
CA VAL A 25 0.56 -16.25 2.26
C VAL A 25 -0.08 -16.14 3.65
N ASN A 26 -1.08 -16.96 3.95
CA ASN A 26 -1.73 -16.94 5.25
C ASN A 26 -0.78 -17.34 6.39
N LEU A 27 0.02 -18.40 6.20
CA LEU A 27 1.01 -18.84 7.20
C LEU A 27 2.01 -17.74 7.56
N MET A 28 2.45 -16.95 6.58
CA MET A 28 3.36 -15.83 6.82
C MET A 28 2.66 -14.66 7.50
N LEU A 29 1.46 -14.28 7.03
CA LEU A 29 0.71 -13.18 7.62
C LEU A 29 0.22 -13.48 9.05
N ASP A 30 0.07 -14.75 9.43
CA ASP A 30 -0.28 -15.15 10.79
C ASP A 30 0.84 -14.84 11.79
N GLN A 31 2.10 -14.76 11.35
CA GLN A 31 3.24 -14.38 12.19
C GLN A 31 3.23 -12.89 12.55
N VAL A 32 2.57 -12.07 11.74
CA VAL A 32 2.44 -10.61 11.92
C VAL A 32 0.97 -10.20 12.09
N LYS A 33 0.19 -11.07 12.74
CA LYS A 33 -1.26 -10.91 12.87
C LYS A 33 -1.65 -9.56 13.49
N LYS A 34 -0.93 -9.12 14.53
CA LYS A 34 -1.17 -7.83 15.21
C LYS A 34 -1.12 -6.66 14.23
N GLN A 35 -0.15 -6.67 13.31
CA GLN A 35 0.02 -5.65 12.27
C GLN A 35 -1.06 -5.78 11.19
N THR A 36 -1.47 -6.99 10.82
CA THR A 36 -2.57 -7.18 9.85
C THR A 36 -3.94 -6.79 10.42
N ASP A 37 -4.11 -6.84 11.75
CA ASP A 37 -5.34 -6.42 12.43
C ASP A 37 -5.41 -4.90 12.69
N ASP A 38 -4.27 -4.21 12.67
CA ASP A 38 -4.20 -2.74 12.74
C ASP A 38 -4.34 -2.14 11.34
N ILE A 39 -5.46 -1.45 11.09
CA ILE A 39 -5.73 -0.83 9.78
C ILE A 39 -4.73 0.27 9.41
N TYR A 40 -3.93 0.79 10.35
CA TYR A 40 -2.95 1.84 10.11
C TYR A 40 -1.52 1.34 10.00
N ALA A 41 -1.22 0.10 10.44
CA ALA A 41 0.11 -0.47 10.32
C ALA A 41 0.51 -0.60 8.84
N THR A 42 1.68 -0.10 8.48
CA THR A 42 2.13 -0.06 7.09
C THR A 42 2.81 -1.35 6.67
N PHE A 43 2.57 -1.78 5.43
CA PHE A 43 3.24 -2.92 4.81
C PHE A 43 3.88 -2.49 3.49
N LEU A 44 5.09 -2.97 3.20
CA LEU A 44 5.75 -2.81 1.92
C LEU A 44 6.11 -4.18 1.36
N GLU A 45 5.58 -4.51 0.18
CA GLU A 45 5.97 -5.70 -0.57
C GLU A 45 6.90 -5.31 -1.74
N PRO A 46 8.22 -5.57 -1.65
CA PRO A 46 9.20 -5.16 -2.66
C PRO A 46 9.18 -5.98 -3.95
N ALA A 47 8.43 -7.09 -4.02
CA ALA A 47 8.28 -7.90 -5.23
C ALA A 47 6.84 -8.43 -5.33
N ALA A 48 5.90 -7.50 -5.54
CA ALA A 48 4.48 -7.75 -5.34
C ALA A 48 3.86 -8.82 -6.24
N GLY A 49 4.47 -9.11 -7.41
CA GLY A 49 3.89 -10.00 -8.40
C GLY A 49 2.48 -9.54 -8.75
N GLU A 50 1.52 -10.48 -8.78
CA GLU A 50 0.09 -10.16 -8.97
C GLU A 50 -0.63 -9.76 -7.67
N GLY A 51 0.10 -9.44 -6.61
CA GLY A 51 -0.43 -8.85 -5.38
C GLY A 51 -1.05 -9.84 -4.39
N ALA A 52 -0.58 -11.08 -4.32
CA ALA A 52 -1.12 -12.10 -3.42
C ALA A 52 -1.06 -11.67 -1.94
N PHE A 53 0.10 -11.20 -1.48
CA PHE A 53 0.27 -10.66 -0.12
C PHE A 53 -0.52 -9.37 0.08
N LEU A 54 -0.44 -8.43 -0.86
CA LEU A 54 -1.15 -7.15 -0.80
C LEU A 54 -2.66 -7.35 -0.61
N THR A 55 -3.24 -8.27 -1.38
CA THR A 55 -4.67 -8.58 -1.34
C THR A 55 -5.06 -9.24 -0.02
N ALA A 56 -4.29 -10.24 0.44
CA ALA A 56 -4.56 -10.92 1.71
C ALA A 56 -4.41 -9.98 2.92
N ILE A 57 -3.46 -9.04 2.89
CA ILE A 57 -3.31 -7.99 3.90
C ILE A 57 -4.54 -7.08 3.90
N LEU A 58 -5.00 -6.65 2.71
CA LEU A 58 -6.19 -5.81 2.59
C LEU A 58 -7.44 -6.52 3.15
N GLU A 59 -7.64 -7.80 2.82
CA GLU A 59 -8.77 -8.59 3.34
C GLU A 59 -8.79 -8.62 4.87
N ARG A 60 -7.65 -8.91 5.51
CA ARG A 60 -7.52 -8.92 6.99
C ARG A 60 -7.80 -7.55 7.61
N LYS A 61 -7.29 -6.48 6.99
CA LYS A 61 -7.54 -5.11 7.46
C LYS A 61 -9.00 -4.71 7.28
N LEU A 62 -9.64 -5.10 6.19
CA LEU A 62 -11.07 -4.85 5.95
C LEU A 62 -11.96 -5.63 6.92
N GLU A 63 -11.60 -6.85 7.28
CA GLU A 63 -12.25 -7.59 8.36
C GLU A 63 -12.08 -6.86 9.71
N SER A 64 -10.91 -6.27 9.96
CA SER A 64 -10.69 -5.45 11.14
C SER A 64 -11.52 -4.17 11.15
N VAL A 65 -11.78 -3.56 9.97
CA VAL A 65 -12.70 -2.42 9.84
C VAL A 65 -14.10 -2.77 10.37
N THR A 66 -14.63 -3.96 10.03
CA THR A 66 -15.98 -4.35 10.43
C THR A 66 -16.08 -4.74 11.89
N LYS A 67 -14.99 -5.27 12.47
CA LYS A 67 -14.92 -5.64 13.89
C LYS A 67 -14.73 -4.43 14.83
N GLN A 68 -13.96 -3.43 14.40
CA GLN A 68 -13.47 -2.37 15.29
C GLN A 68 -14.21 -1.03 15.15
N TYR A 69 -14.94 -0.81 14.05
CA TYR A 69 -15.54 0.48 13.75
C TYR A 69 -17.03 0.38 13.44
N ASP A 70 -17.79 1.41 13.82
CA ASP A 70 -19.18 1.56 13.40
C ASP A 70 -19.30 1.66 11.87
N ARG A 71 -20.37 1.09 11.32
CA ARG A 71 -20.64 1.02 9.88
C ARG A 71 -20.57 2.39 9.19
N ARG A 72 -20.95 3.47 9.88
CA ARG A 72 -20.89 4.84 9.32
C ARG A 72 -19.47 5.27 8.94
N TYR A 73 -18.44 4.65 9.52
CA TYR A 73 -17.03 4.95 9.27
C TYR A 73 -16.35 4.01 8.29
N TRP A 74 -16.99 2.91 7.86
CA TRP A 74 -16.33 1.88 7.06
C TRP A 74 -15.74 2.40 5.76
N LYS A 75 -16.38 3.36 5.08
CA LYS A 75 -15.83 4.00 3.86
C LYS A 75 -14.50 4.71 4.11
N THR A 76 -14.41 5.43 5.22
CA THR A 76 -13.19 6.15 5.59
C THR A 76 -12.12 5.19 6.09
N LYS A 77 -12.49 4.24 6.96
CA LYS A 77 -11.53 3.30 7.58
C LYS A 77 -11.02 2.24 6.62
N SER A 78 -11.82 1.82 5.63
CA SER A 78 -11.34 0.97 4.54
C SER A 78 -10.31 1.69 3.66
N LEU A 79 -10.50 2.99 3.38
CA LEU A 79 -9.50 3.76 2.65
C LEU A 79 -8.19 3.89 3.42
N PHE A 80 -8.24 4.03 4.75
CA PHE A 80 -7.03 3.99 5.58
C PHE A 80 -6.34 2.62 5.57
N ALA A 81 -7.11 1.53 5.65
CA ALA A 81 -6.58 0.18 5.49
C ALA A 81 -5.88 -0.01 4.14
N LEU A 82 -6.43 0.53 3.06
CA LEU A 82 -5.84 0.48 1.72
C LEU A 82 -4.60 1.39 1.61
N ALA A 83 -4.65 2.59 2.20
CA ALA A 83 -3.57 3.57 2.19
C ALA A 83 -2.33 3.11 2.96
N SER A 84 -2.45 2.14 3.86
CA SER A 84 -1.33 1.58 4.61
C SER A 84 -0.61 0.44 3.87
N ILE A 85 -0.98 0.11 2.63
CA ILE A 85 -0.41 -0.99 1.86
C ILE A 85 0.40 -0.42 0.70
N TYR A 86 1.67 -0.80 0.60
CA TYR A 86 2.60 -0.37 -0.44
C TYR A 86 3.19 -1.59 -1.15
N GLY A 87 3.54 -1.44 -2.43
CA GLY A 87 4.16 -2.51 -3.19
C GLY A 87 4.95 -2.00 -4.38
N ILE A 88 6.03 -2.71 -4.72
CA ILE A 88 6.85 -2.49 -5.89
C ILE A 88 6.77 -3.75 -6.74
N GLU A 89 6.57 -3.59 -8.05
CA GLU A 89 6.62 -4.71 -8.99
C GLU A 89 7.40 -4.32 -10.24
N LEU A 90 8.25 -5.24 -10.71
CA LEU A 90 9.12 -5.03 -11.87
C LEU A 90 8.39 -5.24 -13.20
N LEU A 91 7.50 -6.23 -13.28
CA LEU A 91 6.82 -6.60 -14.52
C LEU A 91 5.48 -5.86 -14.63
N GLU A 92 5.29 -5.10 -15.71
CA GLU A 92 4.11 -4.25 -15.88
C GLU A 92 2.79 -5.03 -15.90
N ASP A 93 2.80 -6.26 -16.43
CA ASP A 93 1.60 -7.11 -16.44
C ASP A 93 1.22 -7.56 -15.02
N ASN A 94 2.20 -7.97 -14.22
CA ASN A 94 1.99 -8.30 -12.81
C ASN A 94 1.49 -7.08 -12.02
N LEU A 95 2.11 -5.91 -12.22
CA LEU A 95 1.69 -4.67 -11.60
C LEU A 95 0.24 -4.33 -11.93
N TYR A 96 -0.17 -4.51 -13.19
CA TYR A 96 -1.55 -4.33 -13.61
C TYR A 96 -2.49 -5.24 -12.81
N TYR A 97 -2.19 -6.53 -12.73
CA TYR A 97 -3.02 -7.49 -11.98
C TYR A 97 -3.03 -7.20 -10.47
N ALA A 98 -1.90 -6.84 -9.86
CA ALA A 98 -1.84 -6.46 -8.45
C ALA A 98 -2.77 -5.29 -8.13
N ARG A 99 -2.76 -4.24 -8.96
CA ARG A 99 -3.64 -3.08 -8.81
C ARG A 99 -5.12 -3.45 -9.00
N GLN A 100 -5.43 -4.28 -10.00
CA GLN A 100 -6.80 -4.74 -10.23
C GLN A 100 -7.31 -5.62 -9.08
N ASN A 101 -6.50 -6.54 -8.58
CA ASN A 101 -6.86 -7.43 -7.48
C ASN A 101 -7.17 -6.65 -6.21
N LEU A 102 -6.31 -5.70 -5.81
CA LEU A 102 -6.58 -4.80 -4.68
C LEU A 102 -7.88 -4.00 -4.86
N LEU A 103 -8.08 -3.40 -6.04
CA LEU A 103 -9.27 -2.61 -6.32
C LEU A 103 -10.54 -3.48 -6.28
N ASN A 104 -10.50 -4.68 -6.85
CA ASN A 104 -11.62 -5.62 -6.87
C ASN A 104 -11.96 -6.11 -5.46
N THR A 105 -10.96 -6.43 -4.63
CA THR A 105 -11.15 -6.79 -3.23
C THR A 105 -11.82 -5.65 -2.46
N PHE A 106 -11.35 -4.42 -2.66
CA PHE A 106 -11.96 -3.24 -2.06
C PHE A 106 -13.41 -3.02 -2.50
N ILE A 107 -13.69 -3.17 -3.80
CA ILE A 107 -15.05 -3.04 -4.37
C ILE A 107 -15.97 -4.12 -3.81
N THR A 108 -15.54 -5.38 -3.85
CA THR A 108 -16.30 -6.53 -3.36
C THR A 108 -16.67 -6.36 -1.89
N PHE A 109 -15.73 -5.87 -1.08
CA PHE A 109 -16.01 -5.53 0.32
C PHE A 109 -17.15 -4.52 0.44
N HIS A 110 -17.11 -3.41 -0.30
CA HIS A 110 -18.15 -2.39 -0.23
C HIS A 110 -19.50 -2.85 -0.80
N GLU A 111 -19.50 -3.62 -1.89
CA GLU A 111 -20.71 -4.22 -2.47
C GLU A 111 -21.38 -5.20 -1.51
N SER A 112 -20.61 -6.05 -0.82
CA SER A 112 -21.16 -7.01 0.16
C SER A 112 -21.87 -6.36 1.35
N TYR A 113 -21.59 -5.07 1.61
CA TYR A 113 -22.24 -4.25 2.63
C TYR A 113 -23.15 -3.17 2.04
N ASN A 114 -23.62 -3.33 0.80
CA ASN A 114 -24.56 -2.44 0.11
C ASN A 114 -24.11 -0.97 0.08
N HIS A 115 -22.81 -0.70 0.11
CA HIS A 115 -22.28 0.63 -0.08
C HIS A 115 -22.25 0.95 -1.57
N SER A 116 -22.81 2.10 -1.96
CA SER A 116 -22.66 2.60 -3.33
C SER A 116 -21.18 2.82 -3.64
N ILE A 117 -20.68 2.02 -4.58
CA ILE A 117 -19.33 2.11 -5.11
C ILE A 117 -19.39 1.89 -6.62
N GLY A 118 -18.73 2.76 -7.35
CA GLY A 118 -18.70 2.75 -8.81
C GLY A 118 -17.79 3.85 -9.32
N LYS A 119 -17.41 3.81 -10.59
CA LYS A 119 -16.39 4.70 -11.17
C LYS A 119 -16.64 6.20 -10.95
N SER A 120 -17.89 6.61 -10.79
CA SER A 120 -18.29 8.00 -10.50
C SER A 120 -18.15 8.40 -9.03
N THR A 121 -18.19 7.45 -8.10
CA THR A 121 -18.16 7.68 -6.65
C THR A 121 -16.78 8.16 -6.18
N ASN A 122 -16.76 9.05 -5.19
CA ASN A 122 -15.52 9.50 -4.56
C ASN A 122 -14.76 8.35 -3.89
N LEU A 123 -15.48 7.38 -3.32
CA LEU A 123 -14.90 6.18 -2.72
C LEU A 123 -14.06 5.37 -3.72
N TYR A 124 -14.62 5.09 -4.90
CA TYR A 124 -13.87 4.39 -5.97
C TYR A 124 -12.67 5.22 -6.43
N LYS A 125 -12.86 6.51 -6.69
CA LYS A 125 -11.81 7.40 -7.20
C LYS A 125 -10.65 7.50 -6.20
N ALA A 126 -10.96 7.64 -4.91
CA ALA A 126 -9.96 7.65 -3.84
C ALA A 126 -9.20 6.32 -3.76
N ALA A 127 -9.91 5.19 -3.75
CA ALA A 127 -9.28 3.86 -3.69
C ALA A 127 -8.36 3.60 -4.89
N HIS A 128 -8.86 3.86 -6.10
CA HIS A 128 -8.08 3.74 -7.33
C HIS A 128 -6.84 4.64 -7.30
N PHE A 129 -6.99 5.89 -6.85
CA PHE A 129 -5.89 6.83 -6.75
C PHE A 129 -4.82 6.41 -5.73
N ILE A 130 -5.24 5.97 -4.53
CA ILE A 130 -4.33 5.45 -3.50
C ILE A 130 -3.54 4.26 -4.04
N ILE A 131 -4.21 3.28 -4.68
CA ILE A 131 -3.55 2.12 -5.29
C ILE A 131 -2.50 2.55 -6.33
N GLN A 132 -2.80 3.57 -7.15
CA GLN A 132 -1.85 4.07 -8.14
C GLN A 132 -0.60 4.71 -7.53
N LYS A 133 -0.73 5.39 -6.38
CA LYS A 133 0.40 6.04 -5.68
C LYS A 133 1.16 5.08 -4.76
N ASN A 134 0.52 4.01 -4.29
CA ASN A 134 1.13 3.08 -3.34
C ASN A 134 1.67 1.80 -3.98
N ILE A 135 1.10 1.36 -5.11
CA ILE A 135 1.54 0.15 -5.81
C ILE A 135 2.20 0.59 -7.10
N VAL A 136 3.52 0.53 -7.18
CA VAL A 136 4.32 1.25 -8.17
C VAL A 136 5.19 0.32 -9.00
N TRP A 137 5.43 0.74 -10.24
CA TRP A 137 6.37 0.06 -11.13
C TRP A 137 7.79 0.37 -10.69
N GLY A 138 8.63 -0.64 -10.47
CA GLY A 138 9.98 -0.39 -9.99
C GLY A 138 10.86 -1.63 -9.94
N ASN A 139 12.17 -1.39 -10.00
CA ASN A 139 13.19 -2.35 -9.62
C ASN A 139 13.65 -2.00 -8.20
N THR A 140 13.18 -2.78 -7.22
CA THR A 140 13.50 -2.59 -5.81
C THR A 140 15.00 -2.62 -5.54
N LEU A 141 15.74 -3.54 -6.17
CA LEU A 141 17.19 -3.66 -5.96
C LEU A 141 17.94 -2.41 -6.44
N MET A 142 17.50 -1.84 -7.56
CA MET A 142 18.09 -0.60 -8.08
C MET A 142 17.51 0.66 -7.43
N ARG A 143 16.44 0.53 -6.63
CA ARG A 143 15.64 1.64 -6.06
C ARG A 143 15.13 2.62 -7.13
N LEU A 144 15.01 2.16 -8.37
CA LEU A 144 14.66 2.96 -9.53
C LEU A 144 13.56 2.28 -10.33
N ARG A 145 12.78 3.10 -11.01
CA ARG A 145 11.89 2.66 -12.09
C ARG A 145 12.72 2.19 -13.28
N PRO A 146 12.19 1.32 -14.15
CA PRO A 146 12.91 0.91 -15.37
C PRO A 146 13.21 2.06 -16.35
N ASP A 147 12.53 3.21 -16.22
CA ASP A 147 12.85 4.44 -16.97
C ASP A 147 13.95 5.29 -16.30
N GLY A 148 14.63 4.77 -15.27
CA GLY A 148 15.74 5.42 -14.57
C GLY A 148 15.32 6.48 -13.54
N LYS A 149 14.01 6.72 -13.35
CA LYS A 149 13.50 7.67 -12.36
C LYS A 149 13.40 7.05 -10.97
N LEU A 150 13.39 7.89 -9.93
CA LEU A 150 13.15 7.45 -8.56
C LEU A 150 11.77 6.79 -8.41
N ILE A 151 11.71 5.74 -7.60
CA ILE A 151 10.44 5.16 -7.15
C ILE A 151 9.82 6.13 -6.13
N MET A 152 8.63 6.64 -6.44
CA MET A 152 7.92 7.61 -5.60
C MET A 152 6.67 6.97 -5.00
N PHE A 153 6.49 7.12 -3.70
CA PHE A 153 5.28 6.75 -2.98
C PHE A 153 4.52 8.00 -2.53
N SER A 154 3.40 7.79 -1.84
CA SER A 154 2.70 8.84 -1.10
C SER A 154 2.33 8.30 0.26
N GLU A 155 2.85 8.93 1.30
CA GLU A 155 2.38 8.72 2.66
C GLU A 155 1.07 9.51 2.86
N TRP A 156 0.15 8.92 3.62
CA TRP A 156 -1.17 9.47 3.91
C TRP A 156 -1.26 9.80 5.41
N LYS A 157 -0.63 10.91 5.82
CA LYS A 157 -0.55 11.31 7.23
C LYS A 157 -1.92 11.70 7.75
N ARG A 158 -2.35 11.07 8.84
CA ARG A 158 -3.63 11.36 9.50
C ARG A 158 -3.55 12.69 10.25
N VAL A 159 -4.59 13.50 10.15
CA VAL A 159 -4.66 14.76 10.89
C VAL A 159 -5.29 14.53 12.26
N LYS A 160 -4.56 14.86 13.34
CA LYS A 160 -5.03 14.68 14.72
C LYS A 160 -6.33 15.46 14.95
N GLY A 161 -7.34 14.80 15.49
CA GLY A 161 -8.66 15.39 15.75
C GLY A 161 -9.62 15.37 14.56
N TYR A 162 -9.16 15.01 13.36
CA TYR A 162 -9.98 14.97 12.14
C TYR A 162 -10.00 13.54 11.57
N PRO A 163 -11.05 12.74 11.85
CA PRO A 163 -11.04 11.28 11.66
C PRO A 163 -10.96 10.80 10.20
N SER A 164 -11.18 11.70 9.23
CA SER A 164 -11.13 11.45 7.80
C SER A 164 -10.13 12.31 7.05
N GLN A 165 -9.51 13.30 7.68
CA GLN A 165 -8.59 14.20 6.98
C GLN A 165 -7.19 13.61 6.91
N VAL A 166 -6.54 13.84 5.77
CA VAL A 166 -5.19 13.39 5.48
C VAL A 166 -4.38 14.48 4.80
N GLU A 167 -3.10 14.51 5.12
CA GLU A 167 -2.07 15.19 4.36
C GLU A 167 -1.33 14.15 3.50
N ARG A 168 -1.17 14.44 2.22
CA ARG A 168 -0.40 13.58 1.30
C ARG A 168 1.04 14.06 1.26
N VAL A 169 1.97 13.20 1.65
CA VAL A 169 3.41 13.49 1.65
C VAL A 169 4.12 12.54 0.68
N PRO A 170 4.55 12.99 -0.51
CA PRO A 170 5.36 12.17 -1.39
C PRO A 170 6.74 11.91 -0.79
N PHE A 171 7.24 10.68 -0.93
CA PHE A 171 8.59 10.31 -0.52
C PHE A 171 9.21 9.35 -1.55
N THR A 172 10.54 9.26 -1.58
CA THR A 172 11.26 8.34 -2.46
C THR A 172 11.45 7.00 -1.77
N TYR A 173 11.53 5.90 -2.51
CA TYR A 173 11.88 4.62 -1.89
C TYR A 173 13.30 4.63 -1.30
N SER A 174 14.22 5.39 -1.89
CA SER A 174 15.60 5.52 -1.42
C SER A 174 15.71 6.14 -0.03
N SER A 175 14.85 7.10 0.31
CA SER A 175 14.90 7.79 1.60
C SER A 175 14.61 6.87 2.79
N LEU A 176 14.04 5.68 2.57
CA LEU A 176 13.85 4.68 3.64
C LEU A 176 15.17 4.09 4.16
N PHE A 177 16.31 4.40 3.53
CA PHE A 177 17.62 3.82 3.86
C PHE A 177 18.69 4.88 4.12
N GLU A 178 18.35 6.17 4.06
CA GLU A 178 19.33 7.26 4.16
C GLU A 178 19.72 7.58 5.62
N GLU A 179 18.98 7.06 6.61
CA GLU A 179 19.24 7.23 8.05
C GLU A 179 20.37 6.32 8.61
N GLU A 180 20.94 5.39 7.83
CA GLU A 180 21.99 4.44 8.31
C GLU A 180 23.44 5.00 8.31
N SER A 181 23.64 6.32 8.24
CA SER A 181 24.98 6.92 8.14
C SER A 181 25.39 7.79 9.34
N ASP A 182 25.09 7.34 10.56
CA ASP A 182 25.86 7.69 11.76
C ASP A 182 25.97 6.46 12.69
N ASP A 183 27.12 6.30 13.32
CA ASP A 183 27.68 5.06 13.90
C ASP A 183 26.74 4.13 14.72
N GLY A 184 26.74 2.84 14.34
CA GLY A 184 26.42 1.69 15.22
C GLY A 184 25.02 1.09 15.07
N GLN A 185 24.94 -0.15 14.54
CA GLN A 185 23.74 -0.99 14.49
C GLN A 185 22.84 -0.85 15.75
N PRO A 186 21.51 -0.76 15.59
CA PRO A 186 20.74 -2.02 15.66
C PRO A 186 19.46 -2.11 14.78
N ASP A 187 19.23 -3.36 14.38
CA ASP A 187 17.98 -4.10 14.12
C ASP A 187 16.75 -3.43 13.49
N LEU A 188 16.41 -3.91 12.28
CA LEU A 188 15.22 -3.59 11.48
C LEU A 188 13.90 -4.11 12.11
N PHE A 189 13.93 -4.59 13.36
CA PHE A 189 12.82 -5.25 14.05
C PHE A 189 12.63 -4.87 15.53
N GLU A 190 13.02 -3.68 15.97
CA GLU A 190 12.59 -3.20 17.30
C GLU A 190 11.13 -2.74 17.30
N ILE A 191 10.27 -3.61 17.84
CA ILE A 191 8.90 -3.32 18.24
C ILE A 191 8.94 -2.49 19.52
N GLU A 192 8.93 -1.15 19.40
CA GLU A 192 8.16 -0.22 20.25
C GLU A 192 8.51 1.24 19.94
N GLY A 193 7.49 2.03 19.60
CA GLY A 193 7.60 3.49 19.45
C GLY A 193 7.58 3.94 18.00
N GLN A 194 6.43 4.45 17.55
CA GLN A 194 6.31 5.19 16.30
C GLN A 194 7.28 6.38 16.30
N LEU A 195 8.42 6.23 15.64
CA LEU A 195 9.31 7.34 15.28
C LEU A 195 8.90 7.86 13.90
N ASN A 196 8.86 9.20 13.79
CA ASN A 196 8.48 9.90 12.57
C ASN A 196 9.59 9.74 11.52
N LEU A 197 9.37 8.83 10.57
CA LEU A 197 10.32 8.36 9.55
C LEU A 197 10.71 9.37 8.45
N PHE A 198 10.37 10.66 8.57
CA PHE A 198 10.35 11.58 7.42
C PHE A 198 10.61 13.06 7.75
N GLU A 199 11.52 13.36 8.68
CA GLU A 199 12.05 14.73 8.80
C GLU A 199 13.48 14.76 8.25
N ASP A 200 13.63 14.95 6.94
CA ASP A 200 14.70 15.81 6.46
C ASP A 200 14.48 16.40 5.06
N GLU A 201 14.91 17.66 4.96
CA GLU A 201 14.84 18.56 3.82
C GLU A 201 15.94 18.22 2.82
N HIS A 202 15.62 17.70 1.63
CA HIS A 202 16.36 17.93 0.37
C HIS A 202 15.63 17.31 -0.84
N VAL A 203 14.49 17.90 -1.21
CA VAL A 203 13.85 17.65 -2.52
C VAL A 203 13.32 19.00 -3.03
N GLY A 204 13.73 19.42 -4.23
CA GLY A 204 13.32 20.71 -4.81
C GLY A 204 11.81 20.95 -4.70
N GLU A 205 11.41 22.17 -4.31
CA GLU A 205 10.05 22.60 -3.92
C GLU A 205 9.06 21.42 -3.80
N ALA A 206 9.16 20.68 -2.68
CA ALA A 206 8.25 19.59 -2.40
C ALA A 206 6.81 20.09 -2.53
N LYS A 207 6.06 19.52 -3.49
CA LYS A 207 4.65 19.87 -3.69
C LYS A 207 3.90 19.69 -2.38
N LYS A 208 3.47 20.81 -1.79
CA LYS A 208 2.69 20.79 -0.56
C LYS A 208 1.22 20.60 -0.88
N TYR A 209 0.68 19.44 -0.52
CA TYR A 209 -0.72 19.11 -0.76
C TYR A 209 -1.60 19.68 0.35
N LYS A 210 -2.79 20.17 -0.01
CA LYS A 210 -3.79 20.58 0.96
C LYS A 210 -4.24 19.39 1.80
N ILE A 211 -4.52 19.63 3.07
CA ILE A 211 -5.25 18.69 3.92
C ILE A 211 -6.66 18.53 3.35
N VAL A 212 -7.02 17.29 3.01
CA VAL A 212 -8.33 16.97 2.44
C VAL A 212 -8.94 15.77 3.15
N ASP A 213 -10.26 15.61 3.03
CA ASP A 213 -10.89 14.33 3.40
C ASP A 213 -10.35 13.21 2.49
N ILE A 214 -10.06 12.04 3.06
CA ILE A 214 -9.50 10.88 2.35
C ILE A 214 -10.35 10.44 1.15
N LEU A 215 -11.65 10.72 1.15
CA LEU A 215 -12.52 10.48 0.00
C LEU A 215 -12.22 11.39 -1.19
N HIS A 216 -11.45 12.46 -1.02
CA HIS A 216 -11.19 13.49 -2.04
C HIS A 216 -9.72 13.57 -2.47
N VAL A 217 -8.84 12.69 -1.98
CA VAL A 217 -7.40 12.70 -2.29
C VAL A 217 -7.07 12.65 -3.79
N PHE A 218 -7.97 12.07 -4.59
CA PHE A 218 -7.83 11.98 -6.04
C PHE A 218 -7.90 13.34 -6.75
N LYS A 219 -8.31 14.41 -6.07
CA LYS A 219 -8.34 15.76 -6.62
C LYS A 219 -6.95 16.41 -6.68
N GLU A 220 -5.98 15.87 -5.95
CA GLU A 220 -4.60 16.37 -5.93
C GLU A 220 -4.50 17.88 -5.63
N GLU A 221 -5.31 18.38 -4.70
CA GLU A 221 -5.31 19.81 -4.33
C GLU A 221 -3.96 20.21 -3.69
N ILE A 222 -3.31 21.23 -4.24
CA ILE A 222 -2.03 21.79 -3.80
C ILE A 222 -2.30 23.11 -3.05
N GLU A 223 -1.44 23.44 -2.08
CA GLU A 223 -1.46 24.72 -1.35
C GLU A 223 -1.38 25.93 -2.27
#